data_AF-A0A518LP83-F1
#
_entry.id   AF-A0A518LP83-F1
#
_cell.length_a   1.000
_cell.length_b   1.000
_cell.length_c   1.000
_cell.angle_alpha   90.00
_cell.angle_beta   90.00
_cell.angle_gamma   90.00
#
_symmetry.space_group_name_H-M   'P 1'
#
loop_
_entity.id
_entity.type
_entity.pdbx_description
1 polymer ?
#
loop_
_entity_poly.entity_id
_entity_poly.type
_entity_poly.pdbx_seq_one_letter_code
_entity_poly.pdbx_strand_id
1 'polypeptide(L)'
;MTLFSHFGQRAGCAALALFAAWSASGVVARAGVDEGDVIVARSAADQLRIDGYNPDAEITVLEPSSGLFNGWIGTEPGFDHLVVDEPENDFFTLESGCQIRLELVAADPAFRAITNTFAIIDDPGERALLGGSALHTHLTWHVNSDSPMFDPLKVLWRATFKLVDTGTTGYAASNEFTFHFATVDCTRGDCNGDTVIDGRDVADFVATVLNPAGRTDEDRCRADTNRDGYATVEDVESFVGMLLTGS
;
A
#
# COMPACT_ATOMS: atom_id res chain seq x y z
N MET A 1 1.26 -44.32 -64.96
CA MET A 1 0.10 -43.44 -65.13
C MET A 1 -0.64 -43.40 -63.81
N THR A 2 -0.38 -42.31 -63.08
CA THR A 2 -1.12 -41.64 -61.99
C THR A 2 -2.63 -41.98 -61.93
N LEU A 3 -3.37 -42.05 -60.80
CA LEU A 3 -3.44 -41.17 -59.62
C LEU A 3 -4.20 -41.84 -58.44
N PHE A 4 -3.64 -41.63 -57.23
CA PHE A 4 -4.22 -41.30 -55.92
C PHE A 4 -5.57 -41.85 -55.42
N SER A 5 -5.46 -42.59 -54.30
CA SER A 5 -6.49 -42.93 -53.31
C SER A 5 -6.76 -41.77 -52.33
N HIS A 6 -8.04 -41.43 -52.11
CA HIS A 6 -8.51 -40.55 -51.03
C HIS A 6 -8.65 -41.32 -49.71
N PHE A 7 -7.94 -40.87 -48.67
CA PHE A 7 -8.17 -41.24 -47.27
C PHE A 7 -8.85 -40.07 -46.56
N GLY A 8 -10.05 -40.31 -46.01
CA GLY A 8 -10.76 -39.36 -45.16
C GLY A 8 -10.25 -39.40 -43.72
N GLN A 9 -9.75 -38.28 -43.22
CA GLN A 9 -9.47 -38.07 -41.80
C GLN A 9 -10.66 -37.38 -41.14
N ARG A 10 -11.22 -38.03 -40.11
CA ARG A 10 -12.23 -37.46 -39.22
C ARG A 10 -11.52 -36.68 -38.11
N ALA A 11 -11.77 -35.38 -38.03
CA ALA A 11 -11.34 -34.52 -36.93
C ALA A 11 -12.24 -34.79 -35.70
N GLY A 12 -11.64 -35.26 -34.61
CA GLY A 12 -12.29 -35.40 -33.31
C GLY A 12 -12.14 -34.12 -32.50
N CYS A 13 -13.26 -33.49 -32.14
CA CYS A 13 -13.33 -32.42 -31.15
C CYS A 13 -13.12 -33.00 -29.74
N ALA A 14 -11.97 -32.69 -29.12
CA ALA A 14 -11.78 -32.90 -27.68
C ALA A 14 -12.18 -31.61 -26.95
N ALA A 15 -13.32 -31.64 -26.25
CA ALA A 15 -13.74 -30.57 -25.36
C ALA A 15 -13.00 -30.71 -24.03
N LEU A 16 -12.09 -29.78 -23.74
CA LEU A 16 -11.39 -29.67 -22.47
C LEU A 16 -12.28 -28.87 -21.50
N ALA A 17 -12.85 -29.52 -20.50
CA ALA A 17 -13.59 -28.86 -19.44
C ALA A 17 -12.61 -28.29 -18.40
N LEU A 18 -12.39 -26.98 -18.40
CA LEU A 18 -11.72 -26.30 -17.29
C LEU A 18 -12.72 -26.15 -16.13
N PHE A 19 -12.48 -26.89 -15.05
CA PHE A 19 -13.09 -26.59 -13.76
C PHE A 19 -12.29 -25.47 -13.09
N ALA A 20 -12.82 -24.26 -13.09
CA ALA A 20 -12.33 -23.19 -12.25
C ALA A 20 -12.77 -23.45 -10.80
N ALA A 21 -11.87 -23.93 -9.95
CA ALA A 21 -12.08 -23.96 -8.52
C ALA A 21 -11.95 -22.54 -7.98
N TRP A 22 -13.06 -21.90 -7.65
CA TRP A 22 -13.08 -20.67 -6.87
C TRP A 22 -12.80 -21.03 -5.42
N SER A 23 -11.57 -20.84 -4.97
CA SER A 23 -11.23 -20.84 -3.55
C SER A 23 -11.67 -19.50 -2.95
N ALA A 24 -12.78 -19.51 -2.24
CA ALA A 24 -13.17 -18.39 -1.39
C ALA A 24 -12.17 -18.31 -0.23
N SER A 25 -11.26 -17.33 -0.28
CA SER A 25 -10.39 -17.00 0.85
C SER A 25 -11.28 -16.44 1.98
N GLY A 26 -11.63 -17.30 2.92
CA GLY A 26 -12.33 -16.88 4.14
C GLY A 26 -11.35 -16.11 5.01
N VAL A 27 -11.57 -14.81 5.18
CA VAL A 27 -10.85 -14.02 6.18
C VAL A 27 -11.29 -14.53 7.55
N VAL A 28 -10.42 -15.24 8.25
CA VAL A 28 -10.66 -15.65 9.63
C VAL A 28 -10.51 -14.40 10.49
N ALA A 29 -11.58 -13.99 11.17
CA ALA A 29 -11.51 -12.88 12.10
C ALA A 29 -10.47 -13.19 13.20
N ARG A 30 -9.37 -12.44 13.23
CA ARG A 30 -8.28 -12.60 14.21
C ARG A 30 -8.70 -11.93 15.52
N ALA A 31 -8.94 -12.73 16.56
CA ALA A 31 -9.30 -12.20 17.87
C ALA A 31 -8.06 -11.58 18.56
N GLY A 32 -8.18 -10.33 19.00
CA GLY A 32 -7.16 -9.66 19.83
C GLY A 32 -6.09 -8.90 19.06
N VAL A 33 -6.33 -8.62 17.79
CA VAL A 33 -5.51 -7.76 16.93
C VAL A 33 -6.29 -6.48 16.66
N ASP A 34 -5.64 -5.32 16.79
CA ASP A 34 -6.27 -4.05 16.48
C ASP A 34 -6.55 -3.94 14.96
N GLU A 35 -7.80 -3.61 14.62
CA GLU A 35 -8.22 -3.48 13.23
C GLU A 35 -7.52 -2.27 12.59
N GLY A 36 -6.73 -2.50 11.54
CA GLY A 36 -5.97 -1.48 10.84
C GLY A 36 -4.44 -1.58 11.00
N ASP A 37 -3.95 -2.46 11.89
CA ASP A 37 -2.51 -2.66 12.09
C ASP A 37 -1.89 -3.65 11.09
N VAL A 38 -0.59 -3.47 10.86
CA VAL A 38 0.25 -4.45 10.15
C VAL A 38 0.63 -5.58 11.09
N ILE A 39 0.27 -6.80 10.73
CA ILE A 39 0.52 -8.00 11.54
C ILE A 39 1.83 -8.63 11.15
N VAL A 40 2.77 -8.64 12.07
CA VAL A 40 4.10 -9.19 11.90
C VAL A 40 4.14 -10.65 12.33
N ALA A 41 4.68 -11.48 11.45
CA ALA A 41 4.81 -12.91 11.62
C ALA A 41 6.10 -13.43 10.96
N ARG A 42 6.26 -14.75 10.90
CA ARG A 42 7.25 -15.44 10.06
C ARG A 42 6.60 -16.52 9.21
N SER A 43 7.28 -16.93 8.15
CA SER A 43 6.98 -18.15 7.40
C SER A 43 7.56 -19.40 8.06
N ALA A 44 7.17 -20.57 7.56
CA ALA A 44 7.80 -21.85 7.89
C ALA A 44 9.29 -21.92 7.47
N ALA A 45 9.74 -21.00 6.61
CA ALA A 45 11.13 -20.87 6.18
C ALA A 45 11.90 -19.80 7.00
N ASP A 46 11.35 -19.35 8.12
CA ASP A 46 11.95 -18.35 9.01
C ASP A 46 12.21 -16.99 8.33
N GLN A 47 11.37 -16.61 7.37
CA GLN A 47 11.34 -15.27 6.77
C GLN A 47 10.26 -14.42 7.42
N LEU A 48 10.56 -13.18 7.78
CA LEU A 48 9.56 -12.23 8.28
C LEU A 48 8.48 -11.95 7.23
N ARG A 49 7.23 -11.87 7.67
CA ARG A 49 6.06 -11.59 6.83
C ARG A 49 5.16 -10.57 7.50
N ILE A 50 4.35 -9.92 6.67
CA ILE A 50 3.29 -8.99 7.09
C ILE A 50 1.92 -9.47 6.57
N ASP A 51 0.87 -9.11 7.29
CA ASP A 51 -0.54 -9.31 6.92
C ASP A 51 -1.46 -8.30 7.64
N GLY A 52 -2.78 -8.44 7.52
CA GLY A 52 -3.74 -7.49 8.12
C GLY A 52 -3.90 -6.28 7.22
N TYR A 53 -3.31 -5.15 7.59
CA TYR A 53 -3.23 -3.96 6.74
C TYR A 53 -2.36 -4.21 5.50
N ASN A 54 -2.86 -3.89 4.30
CA ASN A 54 -2.12 -4.03 3.06
C ASN A 54 -1.50 -2.68 2.63
N PRO A 55 -0.23 -2.40 2.97
CA PRO A 55 0.40 -1.12 2.70
C PRO A 55 0.46 -0.76 1.22
N ASP A 56 0.65 -1.76 0.35
CA ASP A 56 0.78 -1.53 -1.10
C ASP A 56 -0.56 -1.17 -1.76
N ALA A 57 -1.70 -1.43 -1.10
CA ALA A 57 -3.03 -1.19 -1.65
C ALA A 57 -3.82 -0.08 -0.94
N GLU A 58 -3.62 0.04 0.37
CA GLU A 58 -4.35 0.94 1.25
C GLU A 58 -3.66 2.30 1.38
N ILE A 59 -4.47 3.35 1.47
CA ILE A 59 -4.02 4.73 1.63
C ILE A 59 -4.47 5.21 3.00
N THR A 60 -3.55 5.67 3.82
CA THR A 60 -3.86 6.32 5.09
C THR A 60 -3.93 7.83 4.89
N VAL A 61 -5.02 8.45 5.31
CA VAL A 61 -5.12 9.92 5.33
C VAL A 61 -4.48 10.44 6.64
N LEU A 62 -3.53 11.35 6.51
CA LEU A 62 -2.88 12.02 7.64
C LEU A 62 -3.61 13.32 7.97
N GLU A 63 -3.66 13.65 9.25
CA GLU A 63 -4.36 14.84 9.73
C GLU A 63 -3.43 16.07 9.72
N PRO A 64 -3.92 17.26 9.33
CA PRO A 64 -3.14 18.48 9.43
C PRO A 64 -2.64 18.75 10.85
N SER A 65 -1.40 19.20 10.97
CA SER A 65 -0.73 19.50 12.22
C SER A 65 0.06 20.80 12.15
N SER A 66 0.17 21.47 13.28
CA SER A 66 0.95 22.71 13.44
C SER A 66 1.62 22.77 14.81
N GLY A 67 2.71 23.53 14.90
CA GLY A 67 3.47 23.72 16.13
C GLY A 67 4.77 22.94 16.12
N LEU A 68 4.87 21.88 16.93
CA LEU A 68 6.09 21.07 17.00
C LEU A 68 6.36 20.33 15.67
N PHE A 69 5.29 19.86 15.02
CA PHE A 69 5.33 19.21 13.72
C PHE A 69 4.39 19.97 12.78
N ASN A 70 4.94 20.77 11.87
CA ASN A 70 4.15 21.41 10.83
C ASN A 70 3.97 20.45 9.64
N GLY A 71 2.76 20.37 9.11
CA GLY A 71 2.41 19.51 7.97
C GLY A 71 1.27 18.56 8.30
N TRP A 72 1.47 17.25 8.11
CA TRP A 72 0.43 16.24 8.36
C TRP A 72 0.98 15.06 9.16
N ILE A 73 0.26 14.61 10.18
CA ILE A 73 0.68 13.53 11.06
C ILE A 73 -0.41 12.48 11.26
N GLY A 74 0.00 11.28 11.61
CA GLY A 74 -0.88 10.19 12.02
C GLY A 74 -0.09 9.10 12.75
N THR A 75 -0.76 8.26 13.52
CA THR A 75 -0.16 7.11 14.21
C THR A 75 -0.57 5.77 13.62
N GLU A 76 -1.45 5.80 12.61
CA GLU A 76 -1.94 4.63 11.90
C GLU A 76 -1.31 4.53 10.51
N PRO A 77 -1.08 3.31 10.00
CA PRO A 77 -1.24 2.04 10.71
C PRO A 77 -0.14 1.81 11.77
N GLY A 78 -0.45 1.04 12.81
CA GLY A 78 0.52 0.50 13.75
C GLY A 78 1.09 -0.84 13.30
N PHE A 79 1.82 -1.49 14.21
CA PHE A 79 2.34 -2.85 14.04
C PHE A 79 1.99 -3.69 15.25
N ASP A 80 1.43 -4.87 15.00
CA ASP A 80 1.15 -5.89 16.01
C ASP A 80 1.78 -7.23 15.61
N HIS A 81 1.76 -8.20 16.52
CA HIS A 81 2.22 -9.56 16.30
C HIS A 81 1.07 -10.51 15.97
N LEU A 82 1.36 -11.57 15.22
CA LEU A 82 0.44 -12.68 15.09
C LEU A 82 0.31 -13.41 16.43
N VAL A 83 -0.93 -13.62 16.91
CA VAL A 83 -1.22 -14.25 18.21
C VAL A 83 -1.33 -15.77 18.12
N VAL A 84 -1.76 -16.31 16.97
CA VAL A 84 -1.97 -17.74 16.75
C VAL A 84 -1.40 -18.13 15.39
N ASP A 85 -0.67 -19.24 15.31
CA ASP A 85 -0.16 -19.77 14.04
C ASP A 85 -1.31 -20.07 13.07
N GLU A 86 -1.10 -19.73 11.80
CA GLU A 86 -1.98 -20.00 10.66
C GLU A 86 -1.19 -20.75 9.58
N PRO A 87 -0.85 -22.03 9.83
CA PRO A 87 0.03 -22.80 8.94
C PRO A 87 -0.51 -22.93 7.51
N GLU A 88 -1.83 -22.87 7.32
CA GLU A 88 -2.48 -22.89 6.00
C GLU A 88 -2.13 -21.66 5.14
N ASN A 89 -1.81 -20.54 5.75
CA ASN A 89 -1.43 -19.29 5.09
C ASN A 89 0.10 -19.06 5.11
N ASP A 90 0.86 -19.97 5.73
CA ASP A 90 2.29 -19.85 6.00
C ASP A 90 2.63 -18.63 6.87
N PHE A 91 1.84 -18.45 7.93
CA PHE A 91 2.03 -17.44 8.98
C PHE A 91 2.19 -18.12 10.33
N PHE A 92 3.32 -17.87 10.99
CA PHE A 92 3.64 -18.40 12.30
C PHE A 92 4.00 -17.26 13.24
N THR A 93 3.66 -17.45 14.50
CA THR A 93 4.01 -16.53 15.59
C THR A 93 5.52 -16.34 15.68
N LEU A 94 5.91 -15.14 16.12
CA LEU A 94 7.31 -14.80 16.36
C LEU A 94 7.82 -15.55 17.60
N GLU A 95 9.00 -16.15 17.50
CA GLU A 95 9.61 -16.85 18.63
C GLU A 95 10.32 -15.87 19.57
N SER A 96 10.52 -16.30 20.82
CA SER A 96 11.27 -15.54 21.81
C SER A 96 12.72 -15.32 21.36
N GLY A 97 13.24 -14.11 21.60
CA GLY A 97 14.60 -13.72 21.23
C GLY A 97 14.71 -12.92 19.94
N CYS A 98 13.62 -12.77 19.17
CA CYS A 98 13.57 -11.84 18.05
C CYS A 98 13.65 -10.38 18.53
N GLN A 99 14.22 -9.51 17.70
CA GLN A 99 14.16 -8.06 17.84
C GLN A 99 13.83 -7.45 16.48
N ILE A 100 12.54 -7.29 16.24
CA ILE A 100 12.03 -6.82 14.96
C ILE A 100 12.21 -5.32 14.84
N ARG A 101 12.79 -4.91 13.71
CA ARG A 101 12.94 -3.51 13.34
C ARG A 101 12.30 -3.25 11.98
N LEU A 102 11.73 -2.06 11.84
CA LEU A 102 11.35 -1.50 10.56
C LEU A 102 12.57 -0.78 9.97
N GLU A 103 13.06 -1.23 8.82
CA GLU A 103 14.17 -0.58 8.09
C GLU A 103 13.59 0.23 6.92
N LEU A 104 13.94 1.52 6.86
CA LEU A 104 13.59 2.38 5.73
C LEU A 104 14.44 2.00 4.51
N VAL A 105 13.80 1.71 3.38
CA VAL A 105 14.47 1.40 2.11
C VAL A 105 14.47 2.63 1.21
N ALA A 106 13.32 3.30 1.10
CA ALA A 106 13.17 4.54 0.34
C ALA A 106 11.97 5.32 0.89
N ALA A 107 12.00 6.64 0.80
CA ALA A 107 10.86 7.49 1.08
C ALA A 107 10.82 8.65 0.09
N ASP A 108 9.61 9.15 -0.16
CA ASP A 108 9.44 10.44 -0.80
C ASP A 108 10.12 11.54 0.05
N PRO A 109 10.66 12.61 -0.55
CA PRO A 109 11.27 13.70 0.19
C PRO A 109 10.29 14.27 1.24
N ALA A 110 10.78 14.86 2.33
CA ALA A 110 9.92 15.44 3.39
C ALA A 110 9.03 14.46 4.19
N PHE A 111 8.89 13.20 3.78
CA PHE A 111 8.29 12.16 4.61
C PHE A 111 9.26 11.71 5.70
N ARG A 112 8.73 11.39 6.88
CA ARG A 112 9.48 10.86 8.03
C ARG A 112 8.63 9.87 8.81
N ALA A 113 9.26 8.83 9.35
CA ALA A 113 8.71 8.06 10.46
C ALA A 113 9.40 8.48 11.76
N ILE A 114 8.63 8.65 12.84
CA ILE A 114 9.14 9.14 14.12
C ILE A 114 8.81 8.11 15.20
N THR A 115 9.82 7.67 15.95
CA THR A 115 9.62 6.73 17.05
C THR A 115 9.01 7.41 18.28
N ASN A 116 8.51 6.63 19.22
CA ASN A 116 8.05 7.12 20.53
C ASN A 116 9.16 7.80 21.37
N THR A 117 10.43 7.61 21.02
CA THR A 117 11.59 8.32 21.61
C THR A 117 12.02 9.52 20.77
N PHE A 118 11.21 9.94 19.79
CA PHE A 118 11.50 11.04 18.85
C PHE A 118 12.75 10.83 18.00
N ALA A 119 13.16 9.57 17.78
CA ALA A 119 14.14 9.30 16.73
C ALA A 119 13.43 9.45 15.37
N ILE A 120 14.04 10.23 14.48
CA ILE A 120 13.55 10.43 13.11
C ILE A 120 14.19 9.36 12.24
N ILE A 121 13.38 8.74 11.39
CA ILE A 121 13.76 7.80 10.36
C ILE A 121 13.36 8.44 9.03
N ASP A 122 14.34 9.00 8.31
CA ASP A 122 14.12 9.67 7.04
C ASP A 122 15.24 9.42 5.99
N ASP A 123 16.27 8.65 6.34
CA ASP A 123 17.29 8.18 5.41
C ASP A 123 17.27 6.65 5.19
N PRO A 124 17.48 6.16 3.95
CA PRO A 124 17.60 4.72 3.67
C PRO A 124 18.65 4.01 4.55
N GLY A 125 18.25 2.86 5.11
CA GLY A 125 19.03 2.03 6.02
C GLY A 125 18.84 2.37 7.50
N GLU A 126 18.18 3.48 7.83
CA GLU A 126 17.77 3.78 9.20
C GLU A 126 16.68 2.82 9.68
N ARG A 127 16.63 2.62 11.00
CA ARG A 127 15.79 1.58 11.61
C ARG A 127 15.09 2.04 12.88
N ALA A 128 13.81 1.71 13.00
CA ALA A 128 13.05 1.80 14.25
C ALA A 128 12.86 0.43 14.89
N LEU A 129 13.00 0.33 16.21
CA LEU A 129 12.65 -0.89 16.95
C LEU A 129 11.13 -0.98 17.09
N LEU A 130 10.54 -2.07 16.60
CA LEU A 130 9.12 -2.37 16.80
C LEU A 130 8.90 -3.22 18.05
N GLY A 131 9.80 -4.15 18.36
CA GLY A 131 9.72 -4.97 19.56
C GLY A 131 10.25 -6.39 19.40
N GLY A 132 9.78 -7.30 20.26
CA GLY A 132 10.08 -8.73 20.20
C GLY A 132 8.87 -9.56 19.79
N SER A 133 8.68 -10.73 20.41
CA SER A 133 7.63 -11.69 20.03
C SER A 133 6.19 -11.25 20.34
N ALA A 134 6.02 -10.22 21.17
CA ALA A 134 4.74 -9.61 21.51
C ALA A 134 4.80 -8.10 21.22
N LEU A 135 5.30 -7.75 20.03
CA LEU A 135 5.38 -6.36 19.61
C LEU A 135 3.97 -5.79 19.42
N HIS A 136 3.79 -4.56 19.85
CA HIS A 136 2.64 -3.71 19.56
C HIS A 136 3.19 -2.28 19.62
N THR A 137 3.33 -1.61 18.48
CA THR A 137 4.03 -0.32 18.38
C THR A 137 3.48 0.52 17.26
N HIS A 138 3.21 1.78 17.59
CA HIS A 138 2.82 2.81 16.63
C HIS A 138 3.97 3.80 16.46
N LEU A 139 4.32 4.07 15.21
CA LEU A 139 5.19 5.18 14.83
C LEU A 139 4.32 6.42 14.62
N THR A 140 4.91 7.60 14.62
CA THR A 140 4.27 8.79 14.05
C THR A 140 4.74 8.96 12.62
N TRP A 141 3.81 8.87 11.68
CA TRP A 141 4.03 9.19 10.27
C TRP A 141 3.90 10.69 10.10
N HIS A 142 4.85 11.32 9.41
CA HIS A 142 4.89 12.78 9.28
C HIS A 142 5.29 13.19 7.86
N VAL A 143 4.43 13.98 7.22
CA VAL A 143 4.79 14.76 6.02
C VAL A 143 5.16 16.16 6.50
N ASN A 144 6.45 16.50 6.45
CA ASN A 144 6.98 17.74 7.00
C ASN A 144 6.90 18.91 6.02
N SER A 145 5.94 19.82 6.21
CA SER A 145 5.77 20.99 5.36
C SER A 145 6.88 22.04 5.49
N ASP A 146 7.68 22.00 6.56
CA ASP A 146 8.84 22.88 6.74
C ASP A 146 10.09 22.37 6.01
N SER A 147 10.04 21.16 5.45
CA SER A 147 11.13 20.61 4.68
C SER A 147 11.39 21.48 3.44
N PRO A 148 12.64 21.85 3.12
CA PRO A 148 12.95 22.53 1.86
C PRO A 148 12.67 21.66 0.63
N MET A 149 12.48 20.35 0.82
CA MET A 149 12.12 19.39 -0.22
C MET A 149 10.60 19.11 -0.29
N PHE A 150 9.79 19.78 0.54
CA PHE A 150 8.34 19.64 0.48
C PHE A 150 7.80 20.21 -0.85
N ASP A 151 7.01 19.41 -1.54
CA ASP A 151 6.33 19.80 -2.77
C ASP A 151 4.83 20.02 -2.49
N PRO A 152 4.34 21.26 -2.53
CA PRO A 152 2.93 21.55 -2.24
C PRO A 152 1.96 20.98 -3.28
N LEU A 153 2.44 20.56 -4.46
CA LEU A 153 1.58 19.95 -5.48
C LEU A 153 1.32 18.48 -5.23
N LYS A 154 2.16 17.82 -4.43
CA LYS A 154 2.07 16.38 -4.13
C LYS A 154 1.04 16.11 -3.03
N VAL A 155 0.12 15.18 -3.28
CA VAL A 155 -1.00 14.84 -2.37
C VAL A 155 -0.95 13.42 -1.84
N LEU A 156 -0.07 12.57 -2.40
CA LEU A 156 0.20 11.21 -1.92
C LEU A 156 1.71 11.00 -1.75
N TRP A 157 2.09 10.51 -0.58
CA TRP A 157 3.46 10.30 -0.14
C TRP A 157 3.71 8.81 0.09
N ARG A 158 4.90 8.34 -0.26
CA ARG A 158 5.27 6.93 -0.19
C ARG A 158 6.49 6.70 0.69
N ALA A 159 6.49 5.59 1.39
CA ALA A 159 7.68 5.09 2.07
C ALA A 159 7.73 3.57 2.01
N THR A 160 8.82 3.07 1.43
CA THR A 160 9.12 1.65 1.28
C THR A 160 10.00 1.18 2.44
N PHE A 161 9.58 0.10 3.08
CA PHE A 161 10.26 -0.50 4.21
C PHE A 161 10.45 -2.00 3.99
N LYS A 162 11.25 -2.59 4.88
CA LYS A 162 11.24 -4.03 5.13
C LYS A 162 11.42 -4.30 6.62
N LEU A 163 11.01 -5.47 7.07
CA LEU A 163 11.28 -5.93 8.43
C LEU A 163 12.60 -6.67 8.49
N VAL A 164 13.37 -6.42 9.55
CA VAL A 164 14.62 -7.12 9.83
C VAL A 164 14.64 -7.58 11.29
N ASP A 165 15.18 -8.77 11.54
CA ASP A 165 15.43 -9.27 12.88
C ASP A 165 16.89 -9.00 13.27
N THR A 166 17.09 -8.25 14.35
CA THR A 166 18.41 -8.02 14.95
C THR A 166 18.64 -8.83 16.23
N GLY A 167 17.71 -9.74 16.55
CA GLY A 167 17.75 -10.60 17.72
C GLY A 167 18.56 -11.87 17.51
N THR A 168 18.28 -12.89 18.31
CA THR A 168 18.98 -14.19 18.28
C THR A 168 18.29 -15.24 17.43
N THR A 169 17.05 -15.01 17.01
CA THR A 169 16.29 -15.91 16.14
C THR A 169 16.88 -15.98 14.73
N GLY A 170 17.40 -14.86 14.21
CA GLY A 170 18.09 -14.83 12.93
C GLY A 170 17.14 -14.96 11.74
N TYR A 171 15.91 -14.45 11.86
CA TYR A 171 14.94 -14.49 10.77
C TYR A 171 15.47 -13.76 9.54
N ALA A 172 15.18 -14.33 8.36
CA ALA A 172 15.41 -13.64 7.11
C ALA A 172 14.48 -12.41 7.01
N ALA A 173 14.99 -11.34 6.37
CA ALA A 173 14.23 -10.11 6.19
C ALA A 173 12.95 -10.35 5.37
N SER A 174 11.92 -9.54 5.64
CA SER A 174 10.72 -9.57 4.80
C SER A 174 11.01 -9.10 3.38
N ASN A 175 10.07 -9.35 2.48
CA ASN A 175 10.01 -8.57 1.25
C ASN A 175 9.77 -7.09 1.58
N GLU A 176 10.13 -6.23 0.65
CA GLU A 176 9.82 -4.81 0.74
C GLU A 176 8.32 -4.58 0.57
N PHE A 177 7.79 -3.56 1.24
CA PHE A 177 6.41 -3.12 1.17
C PHE A 177 6.35 -1.59 1.29
N THR A 178 5.36 -0.96 0.66
CA THR A 178 5.30 0.50 0.55
C THR A 178 4.02 1.04 1.14
N PHE A 179 4.11 1.87 2.18
CA PHE A 179 2.96 2.63 2.66
C PHE A 179 2.65 3.81 1.76
N HIS A 180 1.36 4.13 1.67
CA HIS A 180 0.83 5.29 0.96
C HIS A 180 0.09 6.21 1.93
N PHE A 181 0.53 7.46 2.04
CA PHE A 181 -0.03 8.46 2.95
C PHE A 181 -0.56 9.66 2.16
N ALA A 182 -1.85 9.97 2.31
CA ALA A 182 -2.47 11.13 1.69
C ALA A 182 -2.56 12.30 2.67
N THR A 183 -2.41 13.53 2.18
CA THR A 183 -2.58 14.76 2.98
C THR A 183 -4.01 15.30 2.98
N VAL A 184 -4.89 14.66 2.20
CA VAL A 184 -6.31 14.98 2.05
C VAL A 184 -7.07 13.70 1.69
N ASP A 185 -8.27 13.55 2.22
CA ASP A 185 -9.17 12.47 1.82
C ASP A 185 -9.87 12.82 0.50
N CYS A 186 -10.02 11.83 -0.39
CA CYS A 186 -10.72 12.03 -1.65
C CYS A 186 -11.19 10.71 -2.27
N THR A 187 -12.25 10.80 -3.08
CA THR A 187 -12.63 9.72 -4.00
C THR A 187 -11.95 9.98 -5.35
N ARG A 188 -10.87 9.24 -5.63
CA ARG A 188 -10.16 9.32 -6.92
C ARG A 188 -11.13 9.07 -8.07
N GLY A 189 -11.04 9.87 -9.13
CA GLY A 189 -11.93 9.84 -10.28
C GLY A 189 -13.20 10.69 -10.16
N ASP A 190 -13.73 10.94 -8.96
CA ASP A 190 -14.88 11.84 -8.73
C ASP A 190 -14.39 13.30 -8.67
N CYS A 191 -14.07 13.86 -9.84
CA CYS A 191 -13.43 15.17 -9.96
C CYS A 191 -14.39 16.35 -9.74
N ASN A 192 -15.70 16.14 -9.89
CA ASN A 192 -16.69 17.17 -9.59
C ASN A 192 -17.25 17.09 -8.15
N GLY A 193 -16.93 16.01 -7.41
CA GLY A 193 -17.29 15.82 -6.00
C GLY A 193 -18.75 15.44 -5.77
N ASP A 194 -19.42 14.87 -6.77
CA ASP A 194 -20.83 14.46 -6.69
C ASP A 194 -21.02 12.98 -6.30
N THR A 195 -19.93 12.30 -5.91
CA THR A 195 -19.84 10.91 -5.48
C THR A 195 -20.07 9.87 -6.57
N VAL A 196 -20.10 10.28 -7.85
CA VAL A 196 -20.31 9.40 -9.00
C VAL A 196 -19.21 9.63 -10.03
N ILE A 197 -18.46 8.58 -10.37
CA ILE A 197 -17.42 8.64 -11.39
C ILE A 197 -18.06 8.45 -12.78
N ASP A 198 -18.30 9.56 -13.49
CA ASP A 198 -18.92 9.55 -14.82
C ASP A 198 -18.41 10.67 -15.76
N GLY A 199 -19.04 10.80 -16.93
CA GLY A 199 -18.62 11.77 -17.95
C GLY A 199 -18.66 13.24 -17.48
N ARG A 200 -19.31 13.56 -16.36
CA ARG A 200 -19.36 14.89 -15.76
C ARG A 200 -18.05 15.25 -15.07
N ASP A 201 -17.21 14.27 -14.70
CA ASP A 201 -15.89 14.50 -14.08
C ASP A 201 -14.83 14.98 -15.07
N VAL A 202 -15.03 14.73 -16.36
CA VAL A 202 -14.01 14.97 -17.39
C VAL A 202 -13.56 16.43 -17.44
N ALA A 203 -14.50 17.38 -17.31
CA ALA A 203 -14.17 18.80 -17.39
C ALA A 203 -13.26 19.24 -16.22
N ASP A 204 -13.59 18.82 -14.99
CA ASP A 204 -12.82 19.18 -13.80
C ASP A 204 -11.50 18.42 -13.74
N PHE A 205 -11.46 17.14 -14.13
CA PHE A 205 -10.22 16.38 -14.32
C PHE A 205 -9.26 17.11 -15.26
N VAL A 206 -9.70 17.45 -16.47
CA VAL A 206 -8.87 18.15 -17.47
C VAL A 206 -8.42 19.51 -16.93
N ALA A 207 -9.31 20.24 -16.30
CA ALA A 207 -9.00 21.55 -15.78
C ALA A 207 -8.08 21.50 -14.54
N THR A 208 -7.98 20.36 -13.85
CA THR A 208 -7.00 20.11 -12.80
C THR A 208 -5.64 19.73 -13.37
N VAL A 209 -5.59 18.76 -14.28
CA VAL A 209 -4.34 18.32 -14.94
C VAL A 209 -3.64 19.46 -15.70
N LEU A 210 -4.40 20.37 -16.32
CA LEU A 210 -3.82 21.51 -17.06
C LEU A 210 -3.32 22.66 -16.18
N ASN A 211 -3.76 22.74 -14.92
CA ASN A 211 -3.35 23.80 -13.99
C ASN A 211 -3.40 23.31 -12.52
N PRO A 212 -2.58 22.32 -12.13
CA PRO A 212 -2.67 21.72 -10.80
C PRO A 212 -2.37 22.72 -9.68
N ALA A 213 -1.45 23.67 -9.92
CA ALA A 213 -1.11 24.71 -8.95
C ALA A 213 -2.26 25.71 -8.67
N GLY A 214 -3.24 25.79 -9.56
CA GLY A 214 -4.44 26.62 -9.38
C GLY A 214 -5.61 25.90 -8.72
N ARG A 215 -5.41 24.66 -8.26
CA ARG A 215 -6.45 23.77 -7.73
C ARG A 215 -6.25 23.50 -6.26
N THR A 216 -7.32 23.05 -5.60
CA THR A 216 -7.23 22.60 -4.21
C THR A 216 -6.48 21.26 -4.11
N ASP A 217 -6.01 20.91 -2.92
CA ASP A 217 -5.40 19.60 -2.67
C ASP A 217 -6.39 18.47 -2.96
N GLU A 218 -7.66 18.67 -2.61
CA GLU A 218 -8.76 17.73 -2.85
C GLU A 218 -8.99 17.52 -4.35
N ASP A 219 -9.00 18.58 -5.16
CA ASP A 219 -9.10 18.50 -6.62
C ASP A 219 -7.93 17.70 -7.22
N ARG A 220 -6.70 17.96 -6.75
CA ARG A 220 -5.51 17.22 -7.19
C ARG A 220 -5.57 15.75 -6.78
N CYS A 221 -6.03 15.45 -5.56
CA CYS A 221 -6.20 14.09 -5.08
C CYS A 221 -7.22 13.32 -5.92
N ARG A 222 -8.36 13.93 -6.26
CA ARG A 222 -9.38 13.33 -7.15
C ARG A 222 -8.80 13.01 -8.53
N ALA A 223 -7.95 13.88 -9.06
CA ALA A 223 -7.36 13.72 -10.39
C ALA A 223 -6.12 12.80 -10.44
N ASP A 224 -5.42 12.57 -9.32
CA ASP A 224 -4.31 11.60 -9.16
C ASP A 224 -4.85 10.15 -9.17
N THR A 225 -5.26 9.68 -10.34
CA THR A 225 -5.91 8.37 -10.51
C THR A 225 -4.92 7.22 -10.69
N ASN A 226 -3.69 7.52 -11.11
CA ASN A 226 -2.61 6.52 -11.15
C ASN A 226 -1.91 6.34 -9.79
N ARG A 227 -2.25 7.18 -8.80
CA ARG A 227 -1.74 7.19 -7.42
C ARG A 227 -0.25 7.49 -7.32
N ASP A 228 0.33 8.27 -8.22
CA ASP A 228 1.72 8.73 -8.12
C ASP A 228 1.93 9.95 -7.21
N GLY A 229 0.81 10.54 -6.78
CA GLY A 229 0.76 11.68 -5.89
C GLY A 229 0.71 13.02 -6.59
N TYR A 230 0.65 13.05 -7.92
CA TYR A 230 0.53 14.24 -8.73
C TYR A 230 -0.66 14.13 -9.69
N ALA A 231 -1.37 15.24 -9.88
CA ALA A 231 -2.37 15.33 -10.94
C ALA A 231 -1.71 15.78 -12.24
N THR A 232 -1.44 14.85 -13.15
CA THR A 232 -0.73 15.09 -14.42
C THR A 232 -1.42 14.43 -15.62
N VAL A 233 -0.82 14.56 -16.80
CA VAL A 233 -1.33 13.88 -18.01
C VAL A 233 -1.16 12.37 -17.96
N GLU A 234 -0.33 11.84 -17.06
CA GLU A 234 -0.14 10.40 -16.86
C GLU A 234 -1.37 9.74 -16.22
N ASP A 235 -2.25 10.52 -15.59
CA ASP A 235 -3.52 10.07 -15.02
C ASP A 235 -4.62 9.79 -16.05
N VAL A 236 -4.45 10.22 -17.31
CA VAL A 236 -5.53 10.14 -18.31
C VAL A 236 -5.96 8.70 -18.56
N GLU A 237 -5.01 7.76 -18.64
CA GLU A 237 -5.33 6.35 -18.92
C GLU A 237 -6.09 5.70 -17.76
N SER A 238 -5.63 5.88 -16.53
CA SER A 238 -6.31 5.36 -15.33
C SER A 238 -7.69 5.98 -15.14
N PHE A 239 -7.82 7.30 -15.32
CA PHE A 239 -9.11 7.99 -15.22
C PHE A 239 -10.12 7.48 -16.26
N VAL A 240 -9.73 7.33 -17.53
CA VAL A 240 -10.59 6.73 -18.56
C VAL A 240 -10.96 5.29 -18.20
N GLY A 241 -10.03 4.52 -17.63
CA GLY A 241 -10.31 3.19 -17.11
C GLY A 241 -11.46 3.18 -16.10
N MET A 242 -11.43 4.08 -15.12
CA MET A 242 -12.46 4.22 -14.08
C MET A 242 -13.84 4.57 -14.69
N LEU A 243 -13.88 5.51 -15.64
CA LEU A 243 -15.10 5.89 -16.35
C LEU A 243 -15.75 4.73 -17.11
N LEU A 244 -14.95 3.83 -17.69
CA LEU A 244 -15.45 2.70 -18.47
C LEU A 244 -15.92 1.54 -17.59
N THR A 245 -15.40 1.41 -16.37
CA THR A 245 -15.80 0.37 -15.43
C THR A 245 -17.01 0.74 -14.57
N GLY A 246 -17.35 2.03 -14.49
CA GLY A 246 -18.47 2.52 -13.66
C GLY A 246 -18.24 2.25 -12.17
N SER A 247 -16.99 2.42 -11.75
CA SER A 247 -16.53 2.23 -10.37
C SER A 247 -17.13 3.25 -9.41
#